data_AF-A0A6N6P6C2-F1
#
_entry.id   AF-A0A6N6P6C2-F1
#
_cell.length_a   1.000
_cell.length_b   1.000
_cell.length_c   1.000
_cell.angle_alpha   90.00
_cell.angle_beta   90.00
_cell.angle_gamma   90.00
#
_symmetry.space_group_name_H-M   'P 1'
#
loop_
_entity.id
_entity.type
_entity.pdbx_description
1 polymer ?
#
loop_
_entity_poly.entity_id
_entity_poly.type
_entity_poly.pdbx_seq_one_letter_code
_entity_poly.pdbx_strand_id
1 'polypeptide(L)'
;MILSKARLLPWLCLILLGAALGAWFYHAKLQQQAALDTHSSIAQLEREGADHIDSRRWHAAAATYDALAHLAPNSPAVVLGRCRIEAGIAGEYRQFAGYWSSQARAALEAGHWDDAVSAVGQVLEKLPADKESAGLLETIAAARAAAAHRAAVGAAQDLLAERRWDAAIGAANAILATHPADLDAATLVAVAVRAKQQAAADLTKAHELFEQATALDQGQFDQQALDWLHEASALAPEDTRIAAELAKMAAYTRTLRVPGDFATPAEALANARPRDRILLGEGTWQGPLSVNIPIDLQGAGTDKTRIECPADDGCPITLGPAASDSRLSGITFRHQSQTAAAQRFSTGLVRGATVTLLDCQFRDACGHGLAVIEGGKATATRCRFMANGWDGAAAMGADCLLEVRDSSASGNFEHGFESWDGAALVAVDNRCEANGRNGIHADNPGSVVTVDNNQLLDNREFGLVLDAAGSGQLHKNTASGNLLGGFVIRAAGRIPVTSNQIHHNHGPGLSLEQGLNAAAFADNALSANADQQLLTDVVFPPAVAPAP
;
A
#
# COMPACT_ATOMS: atom_id res chain seq x y z
N MET A 1 157.89 58.03 16.42
CA MET A 1 156.69 57.50 15.73
C MET A 1 155.91 56.67 16.73
N ILE A 2 154.58 56.74 16.72
CA ILE A 2 153.62 55.90 17.49
C ILE A 2 153.25 56.42 18.89
N LEU A 3 152.12 57.15 19.00
CA LEU A 3 151.17 57.15 20.14
C LEU A 3 149.96 58.06 19.82
N SER A 4 148.77 57.47 19.54
CA SER A 4 147.41 58.01 19.89
C SER A 4 146.20 57.37 19.14
N LYS A 5 146.16 56.05 18.88
CA LYS A 5 144.95 55.35 18.37
C LYS A 5 144.01 54.78 19.48
N ALA A 6 144.03 55.34 20.69
CA ALA A 6 143.35 54.76 21.86
C ALA A 6 141.97 55.38 22.23
N ARG A 7 141.28 56.12 21.35
CA ARG A 7 140.02 56.83 21.72
C ARG A 7 138.71 56.43 21.00
N LEU A 8 138.73 55.49 20.05
CA LEU A 8 137.54 55.16 19.23
C LEU A 8 136.82 53.84 19.60
N LEU A 9 137.51 52.88 20.21
CA LEU A 9 136.94 51.56 20.53
C LEU A 9 135.77 51.55 21.53
N PRO A 10 135.75 52.37 22.61
CA PRO A 10 134.64 52.32 23.58
C PRO A 10 133.33 52.91 23.03
N TRP A 11 133.41 53.88 22.11
CA TRP A 11 132.23 54.48 21.49
C TRP A 11 131.53 53.53 20.50
N LEU A 12 132.29 52.70 19.78
CA LEU A 12 131.73 51.70 18.86
C LEU A 12 130.97 50.60 19.63
N CYS A 13 131.48 50.18 20.80
CA CYS A 13 130.82 49.19 21.65
C CYS A 13 129.49 49.71 22.22
N LEU A 14 129.44 51.00 22.60
CA LEU A 14 128.22 51.65 23.12
C LEU A 14 127.11 51.74 22.07
N ILE A 15 127.45 52.03 20.82
CA ILE A 15 126.49 52.09 19.71
C ILE A 15 125.93 50.70 19.40
N LEU A 16 126.78 49.67 19.37
CA LEU A 16 126.34 48.28 19.13
C LEU A 16 125.44 47.75 20.27
N LEU A 17 125.72 48.12 21.52
CA LEU A 17 124.89 47.76 22.67
C LEU A 17 123.51 48.43 22.62
N GLY A 18 123.47 49.71 22.21
CA GLY A 18 122.21 50.44 21.99
C GLY A 18 121.35 49.84 20.86
N ALA A 19 121.97 49.39 19.77
CA ALA A 19 121.27 48.74 18.66
C ALA A 19 120.72 47.35 19.06
N ALA A 20 121.48 46.56 19.82
CA ALA A 20 121.05 45.25 20.29
C ALA A 20 119.88 45.34 21.31
N LEU A 21 119.94 46.32 22.23
CA LEU A 21 118.84 46.59 23.17
C LEU A 21 117.59 47.10 22.45
N GLY A 22 117.75 47.95 21.43
CA GLY A 22 116.64 48.41 20.58
C GLY A 22 115.97 47.27 19.79
N ALA A 23 116.77 46.36 19.21
CA ALA A 23 116.26 45.19 18.49
C ALA A 23 115.54 44.19 19.42
N TRP A 24 116.08 43.95 20.63
CA TRP A 24 115.42 43.11 21.64
C TRP A 24 114.11 43.72 22.12
N PHE A 25 114.06 45.03 22.39
CA PHE A 25 112.84 45.72 22.79
C PHE A 25 111.79 45.72 21.68
N TYR A 26 112.22 45.89 20.42
CA TYR A 26 111.35 45.78 19.26
C TYR A 26 110.80 44.36 19.10
N HIS A 27 111.64 43.32 19.26
CA HIS A 27 111.21 41.93 19.18
C HIS A 27 110.27 41.53 20.34
N ALA A 28 110.57 41.97 21.57
CA ALA A 28 109.70 41.76 22.72
C ALA A 28 108.36 42.49 22.57
N LYS A 29 108.36 43.71 22.01
CA LYS A 29 107.13 44.45 21.69
C LYS A 29 106.32 43.77 20.57
N LEU A 30 107.00 43.20 19.55
CA LEU A 30 106.35 42.42 18.50
C LEU A 30 105.73 41.13 19.04
N GLN A 31 106.42 40.43 19.93
CA GLN A 31 105.87 39.25 20.61
C GLN A 31 104.69 39.63 21.51
N GLN A 32 104.77 40.76 22.21
CA GLN A 32 103.66 41.26 23.04
C GLN A 32 102.46 41.67 22.19
N GLN A 33 102.66 42.33 21.05
CA GLN A 33 101.60 42.66 20.10
C GLN A 33 100.99 41.39 19.49
N ALA A 34 101.80 40.43 19.05
CA ALA A 34 101.30 39.15 18.52
C ALA A 34 100.50 38.36 19.57
N ALA A 35 100.92 38.39 20.85
CA ALA A 35 100.18 37.77 21.95
C ALA A 35 98.86 38.50 22.26
N LEU A 36 98.84 39.84 22.17
CA LEU A 36 97.62 40.65 22.32
C LEU A 36 96.65 40.43 21.16
N ASP A 37 97.15 40.35 19.94
CA ASP A 37 96.37 40.11 18.71
C ASP A 37 95.79 38.68 18.69
N THR A 38 96.52 37.70 19.22
CA THR A 38 96.02 36.32 19.38
C THR A 38 94.93 36.26 20.45
N HIS A 39 95.11 36.92 21.60
CA HIS A 39 94.08 36.98 22.64
C HIS A 39 92.82 37.75 22.19
N SER A 40 92.97 38.85 21.45
CA SER A 40 91.82 39.60 20.93
C SER A 40 91.05 38.80 19.88
N SER A 41 91.76 38.06 19.01
CA SER A 41 91.16 37.16 18.01
C SER A 41 90.41 35.99 18.67
N ILE A 42 90.96 35.38 19.72
CA ILE A 42 90.29 34.34 20.52
C ILE A 42 89.00 34.89 21.16
N ALA A 43 89.07 36.05 21.83
CA ALA A 43 87.92 36.66 22.48
C ALA A 43 86.85 37.16 21.49
N GLN A 44 87.24 37.44 20.24
CA GLN A 44 86.31 37.74 19.16
C GLN A 44 85.61 36.47 18.66
N LEU A 45 86.37 35.41 18.36
CA LEU A 45 85.81 34.13 17.92
C LEU A 45 84.91 33.46 18.98
N GLU A 46 85.22 33.61 20.27
CA GLU A 46 84.36 33.12 21.36
C GLU A 46 83.01 33.87 21.41
N ARG A 47 83.01 35.19 21.20
CA ARG A 47 81.77 35.99 21.12
C ARG A 47 80.98 35.68 19.87
N GLU A 48 81.64 35.63 18.72
CA GLU A 48 81.00 35.27 17.45
C GLU A 48 80.41 33.85 17.49
N GLY A 49 81.13 32.89 18.09
CA GLY A 49 80.66 31.53 18.28
C GLY A 49 79.42 31.45 19.18
N ALA A 50 79.40 32.20 20.29
CA ALA A 50 78.25 32.32 21.17
C ALA A 50 77.04 32.98 20.46
N ASP A 51 77.27 34.07 19.72
CA ASP A 51 76.24 34.74 18.93
C ASP A 51 75.65 33.82 17.85
N HIS A 52 76.47 32.98 17.22
CA HIS A 52 76.01 31.96 16.27
C HIS A 52 75.14 30.88 16.93
N ILE A 53 75.49 30.43 18.15
CA ILE A 53 74.67 29.50 18.94
C ILE A 53 73.32 30.15 19.32
N ASP A 54 73.33 31.38 19.83
CA ASP A 54 72.11 32.10 20.23
C ASP A 54 71.21 32.37 19.02
N SER A 55 71.81 32.58 17.84
CA SER A 55 71.11 32.73 16.57
C SER A 55 70.72 31.40 15.91
N ARG A 56 70.96 30.25 16.55
CA ARG A 56 70.69 28.88 16.01
C ARG A 56 71.38 28.58 14.67
N ARG A 57 72.49 29.26 14.38
CA ARG A 57 73.29 29.06 13.15
C ARG A 57 74.33 27.96 13.40
N TRP A 58 73.88 26.72 13.59
CA TRP A 58 74.72 25.62 14.08
C TRP A 58 75.95 25.31 13.22
N HIS A 59 75.82 25.33 11.90
CA HIS A 59 76.95 25.11 10.99
C HIS A 59 77.99 26.24 11.05
N ALA A 60 77.53 27.49 11.17
CA ALA A 60 78.42 28.63 11.34
C ALA A 60 79.08 28.60 12.72
N ALA A 61 78.33 28.26 13.77
CA ALA A 61 78.87 28.06 15.11
C ALA A 61 79.96 26.96 15.12
N ALA A 62 79.69 25.81 14.49
CA ALA A 62 80.67 24.72 14.37
C ALA A 62 81.95 25.20 13.67
N ALA A 63 81.84 25.90 12.54
CA ALA A 63 82.98 26.45 11.82
C ALA A 63 83.77 27.48 12.65
N THR A 64 83.09 28.35 13.41
CA THR A 64 83.73 29.34 14.30
C THR A 64 84.45 28.65 15.47
N TYR A 65 83.85 27.62 16.08
CA TYR A 65 84.50 26.85 17.15
C TYR A 65 85.62 25.94 16.65
N ASP A 66 85.58 25.49 15.38
CA ASP A 66 86.70 24.80 14.73
C ASP A 66 87.87 25.75 14.46
N ALA A 67 87.60 26.97 13.98
CA ALA A 67 88.60 28.02 13.84
C ALA A 67 89.21 28.42 15.19
N LEU A 68 88.39 28.50 16.24
CA LEU A 68 88.84 28.73 17.60
C LEU A 68 89.73 27.59 18.11
N ALA A 69 89.39 26.33 17.80
CA ALA A 69 90.19 25.16 18.17
C ALA A 69 91.58 25.15 17.51
N HIS A 70 91.72 25.71 16.30
CA HIS A 70 93.03 25.86 15.65
C HIS A 70 93.95 26.86 16.35
N LEU A 71 93.39 27.91 16.96
CA LEU A 71 94.15 28.94 17.69
C LEU A 71 94.37 28.56 19.16
N ALA A 72 93.41 27.87 19.78
CA ALA A 72 93.42 27.50 21.20
C ALA A 72 92.83 26.09 21.43
N PRO A 73 93.57 25.02 21.11
CA PRO A 73 93.04 23.64 21.11
C PRO A 73 92.55 23.12 22.46
N ASN A 74 93.03 23.68 23.57
CA ASN A 74 92.67 23.28 24.94
C ASN A 74 91.74 24.28 25.65
N SER A 75 91.09 25.20 24.92
CA SER A 75 90.17 26.17 25.54
C SER A 75 88.89 25.46 26.06
N PRO A 76 88.50 25.66 27.33
CA PRO A 76 87.21 25.18 27.85
C PRO A 76 86.00 25.68 27.04
N ALA A 77 86.13 26.85 26.40
CA ALA A 77 85.09 27.44 25.57
C ALA A 77 84.78 26.61 24.32
N VAL A 78 85.78 25.92 23.73
CA VAL A 78 85.60 25.04 22.56
C VAL A 78 84.78 23.80 22.95
N VAL A 79 85.10 23.17 24.08
CA VAL A 79 84.39 21.97 24.57
C VAL A 79 82.95 22.32 24.93
N LEU A 80 82.74 23.41 25.69
CA LEU A 80 81.41 23.89 26.05
C LEU A 80 80.60 24.34 24.83
N GLY A 81 81.25 25.02 23.88
CA GLY A 81 80.65 25.45 22.61
C GLY A 81 80.15 24.27 21.78
N ARG A 82 80.98 23.24 21.60
CA ARG A 82 80.60 21.99 20.91
C ARG A 82 79.46 21.25 21.62
N CYS A 83 79.52 21.11 22.94
CA CYS A 83 78.42 20.49 23.71
C CYS A 83 77.12 21.29 23.58
N ARG A 84 77.18 22.63 23.55
CA ARG A 84 76.00 23.49 23.36
C ARG A 84 75.44 23.39 21.94
N ILE A 85 76.29 23.28 20.93
CA ILE A 85 75.87 23.01 19.54
C ILE A 85 75.19 21.65 19.45
N GLU A 86 75.80 20.60 19.99
CA GLU A 86 75.22 19.26 20.01
C GLU A 86 73.88 19.22 20.76
N ALA A 87 73.79 19.86 21.93
CA ALA A 87 72.56 19.96 22.71
C ALA A 87 71.48 20.80 21.99
N GLY A 88 71.87 21.87 21.30
CA GLY A 88 70.99 22.73 20.52
C GLY A 88 70.42 22.03 19.29
N ILE A 89 71.28 21.40 18.49
CA ILE A 89 70.91 20.55 17.35
C ILE A 89 69.99 19.40 17.81
N ALA A 90 70.35 18.70 18.90
CA ALA A 90 69.51 17.63 19.46
C ALA A 90 68.17 18.14 20.02
N GLY A 91 68.12 19.38 20.49
CA GLY A 91 66.90 20.05 20.94
C GLY A 91 65.96 20.40 19.79
N GLU A 92 66.50 20.93 18.68
CA GLU A 92 65.72 21.21 17.47
C GLU A 92 65.20 19.94 16.81
N TYR A 93 66.02 18.89 16.73
CA TYR A 93 65.54 17.59 16.23
C TYR A 93 64.46 16.99 17.12
N ARG A 94 64.55 17.11 18.45
CA ARG A 94 63.47 16.68 19.36
C ARG A 94 62.18 17.48 19.16
N GLN A 95 62.25 18.79 18.96
CA GLN A 95 61.08 19.62 18.67
C GLN A 95 60.45 19.27 17.31
N PHE A 96 61.29 19.07 16.29
CA PHE A 96 60.86 18.65 14.95
C PHE A 96 60.18 17.28 14.99
N ALA A 97 60.83 16.28 15.61
CA ALA A 97 60.27 14.94 15.77
C ALA A 97 58.98 14.96 16.58
N GLY A 98 58.93 15.74 17.67
CA GLY A 98 57.72 15.90 18.49
C GLY A 98 56.56 16.55 17.74
N TYR A 99 56.83 17.59 16.95
CA TYR A 99 55.81 18.23 16.11
C TYR A 99 55.22 17.24 15.10
N TRP A 100 56.04 16.60 14.28
CA TRP A 100 55.56 15.67 13.24
C TRP A 100 54.95 14.39 13.83
N SER A 101 55.47 13.89 14.95
CA SER A 101 54.85 12.75 15.66
C SER A 101 53.47 13.12 16.22
N SER A 102 53.27 14.36 16.68
CA SER A 102 51.95 14.82 17.13
C SER A 102 50.97 14.96 15.96
N GLN A 103 51.40 15.50 14.82
CA GLN A 103 50.61 15.56 13.59
C GLN A 103 50.23 14.16 13.09
N ALA A 104 51.17 13.23 13.10
CA ALA A 104 50.91 11.84 12.73
C ALA A 104 49.87 11.17 13.62
N ARG A 105 49.91 11.40 14.95
CA ARG A 105 48.92 10.88 15.90
C ARG A 105 47.54 11.52 15.69
N ALA A 106 47.48 12.83 15.46
CA ALA A 106 46.21 13.51 15.16
C ALA A 106 45.59 13.01 13.85
N ALA A 107 46.39 12.82 12.80
CA ALA A 107 45.95 12.25 11.53
C ALA A 107 45.49 10.78 11.68
N LEU A 108 46.17 9.99 12.51
CA LEU A 108 45.78 8.62 12.86
C LEU A 108 44.41 8.60 13.57
N GLU A 109 44.19 9.46 14.57
CA GLU A 109 42.90 9.57 15.28
C GLU A 109 41.77 10.02 14.36
N ALA A 110 42.06 10.87 13.37
CA ALA A 110 41.12 11.29 12.33
C ALA A 110 40.88 10.24 11.24
N GLY A 111 41.64 9.14 11.21
CA GLY A 111 41.54 8.10 10.17
C GLY A 111 42.19 8.49 8.83
N HIS A 112 43.02 9.53 8.80
CA HIS A 112 43.76 9.97 7.61
C HIS A 112 45.12 9.24 7.55
N TRP A 113 45.08 7.97 7.15
CA TRP A 113 46.25 7.09 7.23
C TRP A 113 47.44 7.57 6.37
N ASP A 114 47.18 8.09 5.18
CA ASP A 114 48.24 8.53 4.26
C ASP A 114 48.92 9.81 4.77
N ASP A 115 48.15 10.74 5.37
CA ASP A 115 48.68 11.94 6.04
C ASP A 115 49.53 11.55 7.26
N ALA A 116 49.08 10.56 8.04
CA ALA A 116 49.82 10.05 9.18
C ALA A 116 51.15 9.41 8.77
N VAL A 117 51.15 8.57 7.72
CA VAL A 117 52.39 7.97 7.16
C VAL A 117 53.32 9.05 6.64
N SER A 118 52.80 10.06 5.93
CA SER A 118 53.58 11.19 5.41
C SER A 118 54.26 11.98 6.53
N ALA A 119 53.52 12.31 7.60
CA ALA A 119 54.05 13.01 8.76
C ALA A 119 55.17 12.23 9.47
N VAL A 120 55.03 10.90 9.61
CA VAL A 120 56.11 10.07 10.16
C VAL A 120 57.31 9.98 9.20
N GLY A 121 57.05 9.94 7.90
CA GLY A 121 58.08 9.98 6.86
C GLY A 121 58.98 11.20 6.97
N GLN A 122 58.44 12.38 7.30
CA GLN A 122 59.22 13.60 7.53
C GLN A 122 60.24 13.46 8.66
N VAL A 123 59.92 12.68 9.70
CA VAL A 123 60.85 12.41 10.81
C VAL A 123 61.93 11.43 10.38
N LEU A 124 61.54 10.32 9.76
CA LEU A 124 62.46 9.25 9.34
C LEU A 124 63.43 9.68 8.23
N GLU A 125 63.06 10.64 7.39
CA GLU A 125 63.96 11.22 6.38
C GLU A 125 65.16 11.93 7.03
N LYS A 126 64.94 12.65 8.14
CA LYS A 126 65.99 13.36 8.88
C LYS A 126 66.63 12.50 9.97
N LEU A 127 65.90 11.54 10.52
CA LEU A 127 66.31 10.66 11.61
C LEU A 127 65.95 9.19 11.27
N PRO A 128 66.74 8.53 10.40
CA PRO A 128 66.41 7.17 9.92
C PRO A 128 66.40 6.09 11.01
N ALA A 129 67.03 6.36 12.16
CA ALA A 129 67.16 5.42 13.27
C ALA A 129 66.20 5.70 14.45
N ASP A 130 65.20 6.58 14.27
CA ASP A 130 64.24 6.91 15.32
C ASP A 130 63.25 5.77 15.58
N LYS A 131 63.32 5.18 16.78
CA LYS A 131 62.49 4.01 17.15
C LYS A 131 61.03 4.36 17.39
N GLU A 132 60.74 5.57 17.87
CA GLU A 132 59.36 5.98 18.15
C GLU A 132 58.55 6.15 16.86
N SER A 133 59.15 6.79 15.85
CA SER A 133 58.57 6.94 14.51
C SER A 133 58.36 5.59 13.83
N ALA A 134 59.32 4.66 13.93
CA ALA A 134 59.16 3.30 13.41
C ALA A 134 57.98 2.55 14.06
N GLY A 135 57.84 2.61 15.39
CA GLY A 135 56.69 2.01 16.09
C GLY A 135 55.35 2.68 15.77
N LEU A 136 55.36 3.98 15.46
CA LEU A 136 54.15 4.70 15.03
C LEU A 136 53.70 4.25 13.63
N LEU A 137 54.62 3.98 12.69
CA LEU A 137 54.27 3.38 11.39
C LEU A 137 53.62 2.01 11.54
N GLU A 138 54.14 1.15 12.42
CA GLU A 138 53.53 -0.15 12.72
C GLU A 138 52.11 0.01 13.28
N THR A 139 51.91 0.99 14.16
CA THR A 139 50.59 1.32 14.73
C THR A 139 49.62 1.81 13.65
N ILE A 140 50.07 2.68 12.73
CA ILE A 140 49.26 3.17 11.61
C ILE A 140 48.89 2.02 10.67
N ALA A 141 49.84 1.14 10.34
CA ALA A 141 49.60 -0.02 9.49
C ALA A 141 48.57 -0.97 10.13
N ALA A 142 48.71 -1.25 11.45
CA ALA A 142 47.75 -2.07 12.18
C ALA A 142 46.35 -1.45 12.24
N ALA A 143 46.25 -0.13 12.47
CA ALA A 143 44.98 0.58 12.50
C ALA A 143 44.28 0.59 11.14
N ARG A 144 45.04 0.82 10.05
CA ARG A 144 44.54 0.74 8.67
C ARG A 144 44.04 -0.66 8.33
N ALA A 145 44.79 -1.70 8.70
CA ALA A 145 44.38 -3.09 8.51
C ALA A 145 43.09 -3.42 9.29
N ALA A 146 42.99 -3.00 10.55
CA ALA A 146 41.79 -3.19 11.36
C ALA A 146 40.56 -2.45 10.81
N ALA A 147 40.74 -1.24 10.26
CA ALA A 147 39.67 -0.48 9.62
C ALA A 147 39.19 -1.16 8.33
N ALA A 148 40.12 -1.61 7.48
CA ALA A 148 39.80 -2.36 6.27
C ALA A 148 39.06 -3.68 6.58
N HIS A 149 39.49 -4.39 7.62
CA HIS A 149 38.82 -5.59 8.12
C HIS A 149 37.37 -5.30 8.54
N ARG A 150 37.14 -4.29 9.38
CA ARG A 150 35.78 -3.89 9.79
C ARG A 150 34.88 -3.52 8.61
N ALA A 151 35.41 -2.79 7.63
CA ALA A 151 34.67 -2.45 6.42
C ALA A 151 34.30 -3.70 5.60
N ALA A 152 35.20 -4.68 5.49
CA ALA A 152 34.93 -5.94 4.81
C ALA A 152 33.84 -6.76 5.53
N VAL A 153 33.88 -6.83 6.86
CA VAL A 153 32.82 -7.49 7.66
C VAL A 153 31.47 -6.79 7.45
N GLY A 154 31.43 -5.45 7.49
CA GLY A 154 30.22 -4.67 7.24
C GLY A 154 29.64 -4.92 5.84
N ALA A 155 30.48 -4.91 4.80
CA ALA A 155 30.03 -5.22 3.44
C ALA A 155 29.46 -6.64 3.30
N ALA A 156 30.04 -7.64 3.99
CA ALA A 156 29.50 -8.99 4.01
C ALA A 156 28.14 -9.08 4.73
N GLN A 157 27.95 -8.29 5.81
CA GLN A 157 26.66 -8.16 6.50
C GLN A 157 25.59 -7.50 5.63
N ASP A 158 25.94 -6.45 4.90
CA ASP A 158 25.02 -5.77 3.98
C ASP A 158 24.56 -6.72 2.86
N LEU A 159 25.49 -7.48 2.26
CA LEU A 159 25.16 -8.49 1.26
C LEU A 159 24.23 -9.59 1.81
N LEU A 160 24.41 -9.97 3.08
CA LEU A 160 23.52 -10.91 3.75
C LEU A 160 22.11 -10.31 3.94
N ALA A 161 22.02 -9.05 4.37
CA ALA A 161 20.75 -8.33 4.52
C ALA A 161 20.01 -8.17 3.18
N GLU A 162 20.74 -7.96 2.08
CA GLU A 162 20.22 -7.96 0.71
C GLU A 162 19.82 -9.35 0.17
N ARG A 163 19.95 -10.42 0.97
CA ARG A 163 19.70 -11.82 0.58
C ARG A 163 20.60 -12.28 -0.58
N ARG A 164 21.79 -11.69 -0.74
CA ARG A 164 22.79 -12.06 -1.76
C ARG A 164 23.78 -13.07 -1.19
N TRP A 165 23.25 -14.24 -0.82
CA TRP A 165 23.95 -15.25 -0.02
C TRP A 165 25.31 -15.66 -0.57
N ASP A 166 25.42 -15.96 -1.86
CA ASP A 166 26.68 -16.39 -2.48
C ASP A 166 27.76 -15.29 -2.44
N ALA A 167 27.35 -14.04 -2.64
CA ALA A 167 28.25 -12.89 -2.53
C ALA A 167 28.68 -12.67 -1.08
N ALA A 168 27.76 -12.80 -0.10
CA ALA A 168 28.07 -12.70 1.32
C ALA A 168 29.05 -13.80 1.78
N ILE A 169 28.83 -15.05 1.35
CA ILE A 169 29.73 -16.18 1.62
C ILE A 169 31.11 -15.92 1.00
N GLY A 170 31.17 -15.44 -0.25
CA GLY A 170 32.41 -15.09 -0.92
C GLY A 170 33.19 -13.98 -0.19
N ALA A 171 32.50 -12.93 0.23
CA ALA A 171 33.09 -11.82 0.98
C ALA A 171 33.62 -12.27 2.35
N ALA A 172 32.85 -13.05 3.11
CA ALA A 172 33.28 -13.55 4.41
C ALA A 172 34.45 -14.56 4.31
N ASN A 173 34.47 -15.42 3.28
CA ASN A 173 35.60 -16.32 3.04
C ASN A 173 36.88 -15.56 2.66
N ALA A 174 36.78 -14.43 1.95
CA ALA A 174 37.93 -13.59 1.66
C ALA A 174 38.56 -13.00 2.94
N ILE A 175 37.73 -12.69 3.94
CA ILE A 175 38.20 -12.27 5.27
C ILE A 175 38.92 -13.43 5.95
N LEU A 176 38.31 -14.61 6.02
CA LEU A 176 38.91 -15.80 6.65
C LEU A 176 40.22 -16.25 5.97
N ALA A 177 40.39 -16.00 4.68
CA ALA A 177 41.64 -16.29 3.98
C ALA A 177 42.82 -15.44 4.50
N THR A 178 42.55 -14.23 4.99
CA THR A 178 43.55 -13.33 5.58
C THR A 178 43.59 -13.42 7.11
N HIS A 179 42.46 -13.72 7.75
CA HIS A 179 42.29 -13.81 9.21
C HIS A 179 41.53 -15.09 9.58
N PRO A 180 42.19 -16.26 9.63
CA PRO A 180 41.51 -17.55 9.80
C PRO A 180 40.76 -17.73 11.14
N ALA A 181 41.14 -16.96 12.16
CA ALA A 181 40.54 -17.01 13.49
C ALA A 181 39.40 -15.98 13.70
N ASP A 182 38.97 -15.28 12.65
CA ASP A 182 37.90 -14.29 12.76
C ASP A 182 36.53 -14.94 13.00
N LEU A 183 36.00 -14.75 14.21
CA LEU A 183 34.74 -15.36 14.65
C LEU A 183 33.53 -14.76 13.95
N ASP A 184 33.56 -13.47 13.63
CA ASP A 184 32.45 -12.77 12.99
C ASP A 184 32.29 -13.25 11.55
N ALA A 185 33.39 -13.33 10.79
CA ALA A 185 33.40 -13.85 9.43
C ALA A 185 32.99 -15.33 9.38
N ALA A 186 33.47 -16.16 10.32
CA ALA A 186 33.05 -17.56 10.42
C ALA A 186 31.54 -17.69 10.70
N THR A 187 31.00 -16.86 11.59
CA THR A 187 29.57 -16.81 11.91
C THR A 187 28.76 -16.36 10.69
N LEU A 188 29.22 -15.34 9.96
CA LEU A 188 28.57 -14.85 8.75
C LEU A 188 28.46 -15.93 7.67
N VAL A 189 29.52 -16.71 7.43
CA VAL A 189 29.46 -17.86 6.50
C VAL A 189 28.40 -18.86 6.95
N ALA A 190 28.39 -19.25 8.22
CA ALA A 190 27.44 -20.22 8.75
C ALA A 190 25.98 -19.74 8.61
N VAL A 191 25.71 -18.48 8.95
CA VAL A 191 24.39 -17.86 8.82
C VAL A 191 23.97 -17.77 7.36
N ALA A 192 24.85 -17.29 6.48
CA ALA A 192 24.58 -17.14 5.06
C ALA A 192 24.30 -18.49 4.37
N VAL A 193 25.07 -19.54 4.70
CA VAL A 193 24.85 -20.90 4.19
C VAL A 193 23.52 -21.45 4.68
N ARG A 194 23.22 -21.35 5.98
CA ARG A 194 21.97 -21.85 6.54
C ARG A 194 20.77 -21.18 5.89
N ALA A 195 20.82 -19.87 5.73
CA ALA A 195 19.68 -19.14 5.22
C ALA A 195 19.55 -19.21 3.68
N LYS A 196 20.65 -19.45 2.95
CA LYS A 196 20.61 -19.94 1.56
C LYS A 196 19.90 -21.30 1.45
N GLN A 197 20.25 -22.25 2.32
CA GLN A 197 19.63 -23.57 2.35
C GLN A 197 18.14 -23.48 2.70
N GLN A 198 17.78 -22.64 3.68
CA GLN A 198 16.39 -22.40 4.05
C GLN A 198 15.61 -21.79 2.87
N ALA A 199 16.15 -20.77 2.20
CA ALA A 199 15.48 -20.17 1.04
C ALA A 199 15.28 -21.17 -0.11
N ALA A 200 16.25 -22.07 -0.35
CA ALA A 200 16.10 -23.14 -1.33
C ALA A 200 15.05 -24.18 -0.92
N ALA A 201 14.98 -24.51 0.38
CA ALA A 201 13.96 -25.40 0.92
C ALA A 201 12.56 -24.78 0.85
N ASP A 202 12.43 -23.49 1.19
CA ASP A 202 11.18 -22.73 1.10
C ASP A 202 10.68 -22.69 -0.35
N LEU A 203 11.56 -22.45 -1.32
CA LEU A 203 11.22 -22.48 -2.74
C LEU A 203 10.77 -23.87 -3.21
N THR A 204 11.44 -24.92 -2.74
CA THR A 204 11.07 -26.31 -3.06
C THR A 204 9.67 -26.63 -2.51
N LYS A 205 9.43 -26.27 -1.25
CA LYS A 205 8.13 -26.47 -0.60
C LYS A 205 7.03 -25.64 -1.27
N ALA A 206 7.32 -24.39 -1.67
CA ALA A 206 6.38 -23.56 -2.40
C ALA A 206 5.96 -24.20 -3.73
N HIS A 207 6.92 -24.76 -4.48
CA HIS A 207 6.62 -25.49 -5.72
C HIS A 207 5.80 -26.77 -5.46
N GLU A 208 6.12 -27.55 -4.42
CA GLU A 208 5.34 -28.74 -4.07
C GLU A 208 3.88 -28.40 -3.75
N LEU A 209 3.66 -27.37 -2.94
CA LEU A 209 2.32 -26.87 -2.60
C LEU A 209 1.58 -26.33 -3.83
N PHE A 210 2.29 -25.61 -4.71
CA PHE A 210 1.73 -25.11 -5.97
C PHE A 210 1.26 -26.26 -6.87
N GLU A 211 2.09 -27.28 -7.09
CA GLU A 211 1.72 -28.45 -7.91
C GLU A 211 0.54 -29.23 -7.29
N GLN A 212 0.52 -29.37 -5.95
CA GLN A 212 -0.61 -29.97 -5.24
C GLN A 212 -1.90 -29.18 -5.43
N ALA A 213 -1.85 -27.85 -5.35
CA ALA A 213 -3.01 -26.99 -5.55
C ALA A 213 -3.50 -27.02 -7.00
N THR A 214 -2.60 -26.93 -7.98
CA THR A 214 -2.96 -27.00 -9.40
C THR A 214 -3.56 -28.35 -9.77
N ALA A 215 -3.13 -29.45 -9.15
CA ALA A 215 -3.72 -30.77 -9.35
C ALA A 215 -5.18 -30.87 -8.86
N LEU A 216 -5.58 -30.04 -7.89
CA LEU A 216 -6.97 -29.93 -7.42
C LEU A 216 -7.82 -28.97 -8.23
N ASP A 217 -7.23 -28.14 -9.10
CA ASP A 217 -7.99 -27.20 -9.92
C ASP A 217 -8.74 -27.91 -11.06
N GLN A 218 -10.04 -28.11 -10.84
CA GLN A 218 -10.98 -28.65 -11.83
C GLN A 218 -11.90 -27.58 -12.41
N GLY A 219 -11.54 -26.29 -12.29
CA GLY A 219 -12.39 -25.16 -12.64
C GLY A 219 -13.48 -24.86 -11.60
N GLN A 220 -13.32 -25.36 -10.38
CA GLN A 220 -14.23 -25.15 -9.25
C GLN A 220 -13.43 -24.70 -8.03
N PHE A 221 -14.09 -23.95 -7.13
CA PHE A 221 -13.46 -23.53 -5.89
C PHE A 221 -13.10 -24.72 -5.01
N ASP A 222 -11.86 -24.76 -4.54
CA ASP A 222 -11.37 -25.72 -3.54
C ASP A 222 -10.63 -24.97 -2.42
N GLN A 223 -11.08 -25.16 -1.18
CA GLN A 223 -10.51 -24.46 -0.02
C GLN A 223 -9.08 -24.95 0.28
N GLN A 224 -8.81 -26.24 0.13
CA GLN A 224 -7.49 -26.81 0.38
C GLN A 224 -6.46 -26.32 -0.64
N ALA A 225 -6.85 -26.25 -1.91
CA ALA A 225 -6.01 -25.68 -2.96
C ALA A 225 -5.70 -24.20 -2.68
N LEU A 226 -6.69 -23.42 -2.23
CA LEU A 226 -6.49 -22.02 -1.86
C LEU A 226 -5.53 -21.86 -0.68
N ASP A 227 -5.67 -22.67 0.36
CA ASP A 227 -4.80 -22.64 1.54
C ASP A 227 -3.35 -22.99 1.19
N TRP A 228 -3.15 -24.01 0.35
CA TRP A 228 -1.82 -24.35 -0.18
C TRP A 228 -1.22 -23.23 -1.03
N LEU A 229 -2.02 -22.55 -1.87
CA LEU A 229 -1.55 -21.41 -2.66
C LEU A 229 -1.19 -20.21 -1.78
N HIS A 230 -1.90 -19.97 -0.69
CA HIS A 230 -1.54 -18.94 0.30
C HIS A 230 -0.20 -19.25 0.98
N GLU A 231 -0.01 -20.49 1.43
CA GLU A 231 1.26 -20.92 2.03
C GLU A 231 2.41 -20.85 1.00
N ALA A 232 2.20 -21.32 -0.22
CA ALA A 232 3.16 -21.23 -1.31
C ALA A 232 3.53 -19.77 -1.63
N SER A 233 2.54 -18.87 -1.66
CA SER A 233 2.76 -17.43 -1.89
C SER A 233 3.52 -16.76 -0.76
N ALA A 234 3.38 -17.22 0.49
CA ALA A 234 4.14 -16.71 1.62
C ALA A 234 5.63 -17.15 1.57
N LEU A 235 5.88 -18.37 1.08
CA LEU A 235 7.22 -18.94 0.92
C LEU A 235 7.97 -18.38 -0.30
N ALA A 236 7.25 -18.08 -1.39
CA ALA A 236 7.81 -17.56 -2.64
C ALA A 236 7.00 -16.37 -3.20
N PRO A 237 7.04 -15.18 -2.57
CA PRO A 237 6.19 -14.03 -2.93
C PRO A 237 6.50 -13.43 -4.30
N GLU A 238 7.70 -13.66 -4.84
CA GLU A 238 8.12 -13.16 -6.16
C GLU A 238 7.68 -14.07 -7.32
N ASP A 239 7.10 -15.25 -7.05
CA ASP A 239 6.63 -16.16 -8.10
C ASP A 239 5.26 -15.73 -8.65
N THR A 240 5.29 -15.16 -9.85
CA THR A 240 4.08 -14.66 -10.54
C THR A 240 3.10 -15.76 -10.92
N ARG A 241 3.55 -17.02 -11.06
CA ARG A 241 2.69 -18.16 -11.39
C ARG A 241 1.83 -18.54 -10.19
N ILE A 242 2.42 -18.59 -9.00
CA ILE A 242 1.69 -18.84 -7.74
C ILE A 242 0.67 -17.73 -7.50
N ALA A 243 1.08 -16.46 -7.68
CA ALA A 243 0.18 -15.32 -7.53
C ALA A 243 -1.00 -15.37 -8.52
N ALA A 244 -0.75 -15.74 -9.79
CA ALA A 244 -1.78 -15.86 -10.81
C ALA A 244 -2.77 -17.00 -10.48
N GLU A 245 -2.27 -18.16 -10.06
CA GLU A 245 -3.13 -19.31 -9.73
C GLU A 245 -3.92 -19.07 -8.44
N LEU A 246 -3.31 -18.40 -7.44
CA LEU A 246 -4.02 -17.96 -6.24
C LEU A 246 -5.18 -17.02 -6.58
N ALA A 247 -4.93 -16.03 -7.44
CA ALA A 247 -5.97 -15.09 -7.87
C ALA A 247 -7.09 -15.80 -8.65
N LYS A 248 -6.75 -16.77 -9.49
CA LYS A 248 -7.69 -17.59 -10.25
C LYS A 248 -8.55 -18.46 -9.32
N MET A 249 -7.94 -19.21 -8.41
CA MET A 249 -8.64 -20.06 -7.43
C MET A 249 -9.55 -19.22 -6.51
N ALA A 250 -9.08 -18.05 -6.07
CA ALA A 250 -9.86 -17.11 -5.26
C ALA A 250 -11.06 -16.51 -6.01
N ALA A 251 -10.99 -16.42 -7.34
CA ALA A 251 -12.04 -15.90 -8.20
C ALA A 251 -13.14 -16.93 -8.51
N TYR A 252 -12.93 -18.22 -8.23
CA TYR A 252 -13.96 -19.23 -8.44
C TYR A 252 -15.15 -19.03 -7.47
N THR A 253 -16.36 -19.20 -8.01
CA THR A 253 -17.60 -19.16 -7.26
C THR A 253 -17.62 -20.29 -6.23
N ARG A 254 -17.81 -19.94 -4.96
CA ARG A 254 -18.07 -20.94 -3.91
C ARG A 254 -19.53 -21.35 -3.94
N THR A 255 -19.79 -22.60 -3.57
CA THR A 255 -21.13 -23.07 -3.27
C THR A 255 -21.21 -23.31 -1.76
N LEU A 256 -22.02 -22.52 -1.06
CA LEU A 256 -22.26 -22.61 0.38
C LEU A 256 -23.60 -23.31 0.61
N ARG A 257 -23.59 -24.48 1.27
CA ARG A 257 -24.79 -25.30 1.50
C ARG A 257 -25.39 -25.05 2.88
N VAL A 258 -26.71 -24.92 2.92
CA VAL A 258 -27.49 -24.70 4.14
C VAL A 258 -28.70 -25.65 4.14
N PRO A 259 -28.76 -26.68 5.00
CA PRO A 259 -27.75 -27.04 5.97
C PRO A 259 -26.57 -27.76 5.31
N GLY A 260 -25.41 -27.73 5.96
CA GLY A 260 -24.20 -28.40 5.49
C GLY A 260 -22.97 -27.62 5.92
N ASP A 261 -22.52 -26.72 5.05
CA ASP A 261 -21.38 -25.83 5.32
C ASP A 261 -21.72 -24.81 6.41
N PHE A 262 -22.98 -24.38 6.47
CA PHE A 262 -23.52 -23.52 7.52
C PHE A 262 -24.83 -24.08 8.07
N ALA A 263 -25.15 -23.76 9.33
CA ALA A 263 -26.40 -24.23 9.95
C ALA A 263 -27.59 -23.36 9.53
N THR A 264 -27.37 -22.07 9.28
CA THR A 264 -28.43 -21.11 8.93
C THR A 264 -28.08 -20.24 7.72
N PRO A 265 -29.09 -19.69 7.01
CA PRO A 265 -28.83 -18.76 5.90
C PRO A 265 -28.14 -17.48 6.37
N ALA A 266 -28.43 -17.00 7.58
CA ALA A 266 -27.79 -15.81 8.15
C ALA A 266 -26.28 -16.02 8.34
N GLU A 267 -25.86 -17.19 8.83
CA GLU A 267 -24.44 -17.55 8.93
C GLU A 267 -23.77 -17.67 7.56
N ALA A 268 -24.43 -18.28 6.58
CA ALA A 268 -23.91 -18.38 5.23
C ALA A 268 -23.73 -16.99 4.59
N LEU A 269 -24.72 -16.10 4.75
CA LEU A 269 -24.66 -14.71 4.27
C LEU A 269 -23.55 -13.91 4.94
N ALA A 270 -23.33 -14.09 6.25
CA ALA A 270 -22.27 -13.42 6.99
C ALA A 270 -20.86 -13.82 6.51
N ASN A 271 -20.71 -15.02 5.90
CA ASN A 271 -19.44 -15.54 5.39
C ASN A 271 -19.34 -15.50 3.86
N ALA A 272 -20.41 -15.09 3.17
CA ALA A 272 -20.46 -15.04 1.72
C ALA A 272 -19.60 -13.90 1.16
N ARG A 273 -19.04 -14.15 -0.02
CA ARG A 273 -18.29 -13.20 -0.83
C ARG A 273 -19.10 -12.86 -2.07
N PRO A 274 -18.79 -11.74 -2.75
CA PRO A 274 -19.32 -11.45 -4.07
C PRO A 274 -19.23 -12.67 -4.99
N ARG A 275 -20.34 -12.97 -5.69
CA ARG A 275 -20.55 -14.07 -6.63
C ARG A 275 -20.62 -15.48 -6.04
N ASP A 276 -20.66 -15.61 -4.72
CA ASP A 276 -20.94 -16.91 -4.11
C ASP A 276 -22.37 -17.37 -4.40
N ARG A 277 -22.53 -18.69 -4.49
CA ARG A 277 -23.82 -19.36 -4.56
C ARG A 277 -24.17 -19.91 -3.18
N ILE A 278 -25.35 -19.58 -2.68
CA ILE A 278 -25.88 -20.13 -1.43
C ILE A 278 -27.04 -21.06 -1.77
N LEU A 279 -26.88 -22.35 -1.46
CA LEU A 279 -27.89 -23.38 -1.66
C LEU A 279 -28.65 -23.64 -0.37
N LEU A 280 -29.91 -23.18 -0.33
CA LEU A 280 -30.85 -23.48 0.73
C LEU A 280 -31.56 -24.80 0.43
N GLY A 281 -31.35 -25.77 1.31
CA GLY A 281 -32.04 -27.04 1.33
C GLY A 281 -33.53 -26.88 1.64
N GLU A 282 -34.22 -28.01 1.55
CA GLU A 282 -35.61 -28.12 1.98
C GLU A 282 -35.74 -27.78 3.46
N GLY A 283 -36.73 -26.95 3.78
CA GLY A 283 -36.99 -26.50 5.15
C GLY A 283 -37.55 -25.10 5.23
N THR A 284 -37.90 -24.73 6.46
CA THR A 284 -38.30 -23.39 6.85
C THR A 284 -37.15 -22.72 7.57
N TRP A 285 -36.70 -21.60 7.02
CA TRP A 285 -35.57 -20.82 7.51
C TRP A 285 -36.06 -19.51 8.11
N GLN A 286 -35.43 -19.10 9.21
CA GLN A 286 -35.76 -17.85 9.89
C GLN A 286 -35.05 -16.67 9.21
N GLY A 287 -35.83 -15.66 8.84
CA GLY A 287 -35.36 -14.31 8.56
C GLY A 287 -35.42 -13.43 9.82
N PRO A 288 -35.31 -12.10 9.68
CA PRO A 288 -35.05 -11.37 8.44
C PRO A 288 -33.64 -11.60 7.90
N LEU A 289 -33.50 -11.74 6.58
CA LEU A 289 -32.20 -11.87 5.93
C LEU A 289 -31.86 -10.59 5.17
N SER A 290 -30.64 -10.09 5.36
CA SER A 290 -30.12 -8.92 4.65
C SER A 290 -29.00 -9.35 3.70
N VAL A 291 -29.22 -9.16 2.41
CA VAL A 291 -28.26 -9.39 1.34
C VAL A 291 -27.75 -8.03 0.89
N ASN A 292 -26.45 -7.79 1.03
CA ASN A 292 -25.80 -6.55 0.62
C ASN A 292 -24.47 -6.81 -0.11
N ILE A 293 -24.43 -7.91 -0.84
CA ILE A 293 -23.35 -8.35 -1.72
C ILE A 293 -23.98 -9.11 -2.90
N PRO A 294 -23.38 -9.12 -4.10
CA PRO A 294 -23.92 -9.86 -5.25
C PRO A 294 -23.81 -11.36 -4.99
N ILE A 295 -24.91 -12.10 -4.91
CA ILE A 295 -24.91 -13.56 -4.70
C ILE A 295 -26.00 -14.27 -5.51
N ASP A 296 -25.85 -15.59 -5.69
CA ASP A 296 -26.89 -16.48 -6.21
C ASP A 296 -27.52 -17.27 -5.04
N LEU A 297 -28.68 -16.85 -4.55
CA LEU A 297 -29.40 -17.50 -3.46
C LEU A 297 -30.47 -18.43 -4.03
N GLN A 298 -30.29 -19.74 -3.86
CA GLN A 298 -31.12 -20.75 -4.50
C GLN A 298 -31.74 -21.70 -3.47
N GLY A 299 -33.06 -21.81 -3.48
CA GLY A 299 -33.81 -22.82 -2.75
C GLY A 299 -33.99 -24.12 -3.54
N ALA A 300 -34.43 -25.17 -2.84
CA ALA A 300 -34.78 -26.47 -3.42
C ALA A 300 -36.11 -26.47 -4.22
N GLY A 301 -36.76 -25.32 -4.36
CA GLY A 301 -38.06 -25.13 -4.97
C GLY A 301 -39.04 -24.46 -4.00
N THR A 302 -40.00 -23.69 -4.53
CA THR A 302 -40.89 -22.85 -3.71
C THR A 302 -41.77 -23.64 -2.75
N ASP A 303 -42.09 -24.89 -3.07
CA ASP A 303 -42.86 -25.77 -2.19
C ASP A 303 -42.00 -26.42 -1.08
N LYS A 304 -40.67 -26.32 -1.18
CA LYS A 304 -39.71 -27.01 -0.31
C LYS A 304 -38.89 -26.07 0.57
N THR A 305 -38.53 -24.89 0.05
CA THR A 305 -37.69 -23.93 0.76
C THR A 305 -38.46 -22.66 1.03
N ARG A 306 -38.52 -22.29 2.32
CA ARG A 306 -39.25 -21.13 2.81
C ARG A 306 -38.37 -20.28 3.70
N ILE A 307 -38.40 -18.97 3.53
CA ILE A 307 -37.84 -17.99 4.46
C ILE A 307 -39.00 -17.21 5.07
N GLU A 308 -39.04 -17.13 6.39
CA GLU A 308 -40.10 -16.42 7.11
C GLU A 308 -39.59 -15.76 8.38
N CYS A 309 -40.27 -14.69 8.79
CA CYS A 309 -40.07 -14.03 10.08
C CYS A 309 -41.42 -13.51 10.61
N PRO A 310 -41.52 -13.17 11.90
CA PRO A 310 -42.62 -12.39 12.43
C PRO A 310 -42.79 -11.08 11.65
N ALA A 311 -44.04 -10.64 11.48
CA ALA A 311 -44.33 -9.44 10.69
C ALA A 311 -43.75 -8.15 11.28
N ASP A 312 -43.52 -8.10 12.58
CA ASP A 312 -42.97 -6.93 13.27
C ASP A 312 -41.43 -6.89 13.23
N ASP A 313 -40.78 -8.01 12.87
CA ASP A 313 -39.31 -8.13 12.85
C ASP A 313 -38.68 -7.58 11.55
N GLY A 314 -39.47 -7.41 10.48
CA GLY A 314 -39.00 -6.86 9.21
C GLY A 314 -39.40 -7.69 8.00
N CYS A 315 -38.67 -7.48 6.90
CA CYS A 315 -38.82 -8.26 5.68
C CYS A 315 -38.05 -9.59 5.81
N PRO A 316 -38.65 -10.76 5.52
CA PRO A 316 -37.96 -12.04 5.38
C PRO A 316 -36.69 -11.95 4.53
N ILE A 317 -36.71 -11.15 3.46
CA ILE A 317 -35.55 -10.86 2.63
C ILE A 317 -35.45 -9.39 2.25
N THR A 318 -34.27 -8.80 2.45
CA THR A 318 -33.92 -7.44 2.03
C THR A 318 -32.67 -7.48 1.15
N LEU A 319 -32.75 -6.85 -0.03
CA LEU A 319 -31.65 -6.67 -0.98
C LEU A 319 -31.22 -5.20 -0.88
N GLY A 320 -30.09 -4.95 -0.23
CA GLY A 320 -29.53 -3.61 -0.07
C GLY A 320 -28.71 -3.15 -1.28
N PRO A 321 -28.26 -1.89 -1.31
CA PRO A 321 -27.67 -1.27 -2.51
C PRO A 321 -26.47 -2.00 -3.11
N ALA A 322 -25.68 -2.70 -2.30
CA ALA A 322 -24.52 -3.47 -2.77
C ALA A 322 -24.86 -4.90 -3.23
N ALA A 323 -26.15 -5.26 -3.29
CA ALA A 323 -26.63 -6.55 -3.79
C ALA A 323 -26.94 -6.56 -5.29
N SER A 324 -26.60 -5.50 -6.05
CA SER A 324 -26.79 -5.49 -7.50
C SER A 324 -26.11 -6.70 -8.15
N ASP A 325 -26.73 -7.31 -9.16
CA ASP A 325 -26.38 -8.59 -9.78
C ASP A 325 -26.73 -9.84 -8.95
N SER A 326 -27.43 -9.69 -7.82
CA SER A 326 -27.94 -10.84 -7.09
C SER A 326 -29.08 -11.54 -7.83
N ARG A 327 -29.11 -12.86 -7.71
CA ARG A 327 -30.16 -13.71 -8.23
C ARG A 327 -30.75 -14.54 -7.11
N LEU A 328 -32.07 -14.48 -6.94
CA LEU A 328 -32.81 -15.32 -5.99
C LEU A 328 -33.70 -16.28 -6.77
N SER A 329 -33.72 -17.55 -6.39
CA SER A 329 -34.59 -18.51 -7.08
C SER A 329 -35.12 -19.66 -6.24
N GLY A 330 -36.33 -20.12 -6.53
CA GLY A 330 -36.89 -21.34 -5.96
C GLY A 330 -37.22 -21.24 -4.47
N ILE A 331 -37.60 -20.05 -3.99
CA ILE A 331 -37.82 -19.77 -2.56
C ILE A 331 -39.19 -19.13 -2.35
N THR A 332 -39.86 -19.53 -1.26
CA THR A 332 -41.05 -18.84 -0.74
C THR A 332 -40.69 -17.89 0.40
N PHE A 333 -41.15 -16.64 0.33
CA PHE A 333 -41.04 -15.62 1.37
C PHE A 333 -42.41 -15.33 1.97
N ARG A 334 -42.52 -15.32 3.31
CA ARG A 334 -43.78 -15.01 4.01
C ARG A 334 -43.59 -14.45 5.42
N HIS A 335 -44.63 -13.82 5.96
CA HIS A 335 -44.70 -13.55 7.39
C HIS A 335 -45.37 -14.70 8.15
N GLN A 336 -44.93 -14.93 9.38
CA GLN A 336 -45.51 -15.93 10.28
C GLN A 336 -46.81 -15.45 10.93
N SER A 337 -46.88 -14.15 11.22
CA SER A 337 -47.98 -13.48 11.91
C SER A 337 -48.63 -12.45 10.99
N GLN A 338 -49.87 -12.09 11.30
CA GLN A 338 -50.57 -10.97 10.70
C GLN A 338 -50.48 -9.76 11.63
N THR A 339 -50.35 -8.56 11.08
CA THR A 339 -50.39 -7.30 11.84
C THR A 339 -51.36 -6.32 11.18
N ALA A 340 -52.08 -5.58 12.02
CA ALA A 340 -52.98 -4.50 11.58
C ALA A 340 -52.33 -3.11 11.66
N ALA A 341 -51.01 -3.04 11.92
CA ALA A 341 -50.27 -1.80 11.95
C ALA A 341 -50.47 -0.99 10.67
N ALA A 342 -50.42 0.34 10.77
CA ALA A 342 -50.59 1.22 9.61
C ALA A 342 -49.40 1.11 8.64
N GLN A 343 -48.19 0.99 9.17
CA GLN A 343 -46.98 0.67 8.41
C GLN A 343 -46.67 -0.82 8.55
N ARG A 344 -46.39 -1.48 7.44
CA ARG A 344 -46.19 -2.93 7.39
C ARG A 344 -45.03 -3.25 6.48
N PHE A 345 -44.21 -4.21 6.90
CA PHE A 345 -43.13 -4.69 6.06
C PHE A 345 -43.66 -5.51 4.88
N SER A 346 -42.92 -5.48 3.77
CA SER A 346 -43.11 -6.39 2.66
C SER A 346 -42.44 -7.74 2.94
N THR A 347 -42.82 -8.80 2.22
CA THR A 347 -42.08 -10.08 2.36
C THR A 347 -40.71 -10.07 1.67
N GLY A 348 -40.59 -9.27 0.61
CA GLY A 348 -39.33 -8.98 -0.06
C GLY A 348 -39.14 -7.48 -0.28
N LEU A 349 -37.92 -6.98 -0.07
CA LEU A 349 -37.57 -5.59 -0.28
C LEU A 349 -36.32 -5.47 -1.15
N VAL A 350 -36.41 -4.70 -2.24
CA VAL A 350 -35.28 -4.34 -3.10
C VAL A 350 -35.03 -2.84 -2.97
N ARG A 351 -33.86 -2.48 -2.43
CA ARG A 351 -33.51 -1.09 -2.10
C ARG A 351 -32.20 -0.71 -2.78
N GLY A 352 -32.28 0.12 -3.81
CA GLY A 352 -31.12 0.64 -4.55
C GLY A 352 -30.26 -0.42 -5.24
N ALA A 353 -30.80 -1.61 -5.48
CA ALA A 353 -30.11 -2.73 -6.13
C ALA A 353 -30.83 -3.18 -7.39
N THR A 354 -30.08 -3.70 -8.36
CA THR A 354 -30.64 -4.39 -9.54
C THR A 354 -30.57 -5.90 -9.35
N VAL A 355 -31.71 -6.57 -9.26
CA VAL A 355 -31.78 -7.99 -8.90
C VAL A 355 -32.71 -8.80 -9.81
N THR A 356 -32.41 -10.10 -9.93
CA THR A 356 -33.25 -11.07 -10.65
C THR A 356 -33.92 -12.02 -9.66
N LEU A 357 -35.24 -12.20 -9.80
CA LEU A 357 -36.06 -13.11 -9.01
C LEU A 357 -36.67 -14.15 -9.96
N LEU A 358 -36.38 -15.43 -9.75
CA LEU A 358 -36.82 -16.50 -10.66
C LEU A 358 -37.52 -17.62 -9.90
N ASP A 359 -38.73 -17.99 -10.31
CA ASP A 359 -39.47 -19.09 -9.67
C ASP A 359 -39.58 -18.88 -8.15
N CYS A 360 -39.95 -17.67 -7.70
CA CYS A 360 -40.12 -17.32 -6.28
C CYS A 360 -41.60 -17.15 -5.92
N GLN A 361 -41.94 -17.30 -4.64
CA GLN A 361 -43.27 -16.95 -4.11
C GLN A 361 -43.14 -15.88 -3.02
N PHE A 362 -43.95 -14.83 -3.13
CA PHE A 362 -44.11 -13.79 -2.11
C PHE A 362 -45.55 -13.84 -1.63
N ARG A 363 -45.76 -14.32 -0.41
CA ARG A 363 -47.11 -14.68 0.04
C ARG A 363 -47.34 -14.38 1.51
N ASP A 364 -48.61 -14.24 1.86
CA ASP A 364 -49.04 -13.97 3.23
C ASP A 364 -48.28 -12.78 3.84
N ALA A 365 -47.92 -11.77 3.03
CA ALA A 365 -47.30 -10.55 3.51
C ALA A 365 -48.31 -9.70 4.26
N CYS A 366 -47.85 -8.96 5.27
CA CYS A 366 -48.70 -7.97 5.95
C CYS A 366 -48.81 -6.69 5.12
N GLY A 367 -47.71 -6.27 4.49
CA GLY A 367 -47.68 -5.22 3.47
C GLY A 367 -47.68 -5.81 2.05
N HIS A 368 -46.82 -5.29 1.17
CA HIS A 368 -46.65 -5.82 -0.19
C HIS A 368 -45.96 -7.20 -0.20
N GLY A 369 -46.23 -8.02 -1.22
CA GLY A 369 -45.43 -9.23 -1.44
C GLY A 369 -43.96 -8.86 -1.73
N LEU A 370 -43.74 -7.96 -2.70
CA LEU A 370 -42.43 -7.40 -3.05
C LEU A 370 -42.52 -5.88 -3.15
N ALA A 371 -41.59 -5.17 -2.52
CA ALA A 371 -41.45 -3.71 -2.66
C ALA A 371 -40.09 -3.35 -3.30
N VAL A 372 -40.10 -2.41 -4.22
CA VAL A 372 -38.91 -1.90 -4.93
C VAL A 372 -38.82 -0.39 -4.73
N ILE A 373 -37.78 0.07 -4.04
CA ILE A 373 -37.65 1.47 -3.60
C ILE A 373 -36.21 1.97 -3.75
N GLU A 374 -36.03 3.29 -3.58
CA GLU A 374 -34.72 3.97 -3.54
C GLU A 374 -33.83 3.66 -4.76
N GLY A 375 -34.40 3.71 -5.97
CA GLY A 375 -33.69 3.38 -7.22
C GLY A 375 -33.48 1.88 -7.46
N GLY A 376 -34.17 1.03 -6.71
CA GLY A 376 -34.15 -0.43 -6.88
C GLY A 376 -34.75 -0.88 -8.21
N LYS A 377 -34.27 -2.00 -8.74
CA LYS A 377 -34.74 -2.59 -10.00
C LYS A 377 -34.91 -4.09 -9.81
N ALA A 378 -36.13 -4.59 -9.92
CA ALA A 378 -36.42 -6.01 -9.77
C ALA A 378 -36.99 -6.58 -11.07
N THR A 379 -36.32 -7.58 -11.63
CA THR A 379 -36.87 -8.42 -12.69
C THR A 379 -37.35 -9.73 -12.08
N ALA A 380 -38.67 -9.90 -12.00
CA ALA A 380 -39.34 -11.09 -11.50
C ALA A 380 -39.88 -11.93 -12.65
N THR A 381 -39.49 -13.20 -12.73
CA THR A 381 -39.93 -14.11 -13.80
C THR A 381 -40.43 -15.42 -13.20
N ARG A 382 -41.61 -15.88 -13.65
CA ARG A 382 -42.29 -17.08 -13.10
C ARG A 382 -42.50 -17.01 -11.58
N CYS A 383 -42.73 -15.81 -11.07
CA CYS A 383 -42.98 -15.57 -9.66
C CYS A 383 -44.48 -15.63 -9.36
N ARG A 384 -44.83 -15.86 -8.09
CA ARG A 384 -46.22 -15.79 -7.60
C ARG A 384 -46.33 -14.84 -6.42
N PHE A 385 -47.28 -13.92 -6.50
CA PHE A 385 -47.54 -12.91 -5.48
C PHE A 385 -48.97 -13.10 -4.96
N MET A 386 -49.15 -13.68 -3.77
CA MET A 386 -50.47 -14.16 -3.34
C MET A 386 -50.83 -13.87 -1.90
N ALA A 387 -52.10 -13.53 -1.66
CA ALA A 387 -52.65 -13.32 -0.32
C ALA A 387 -51.87 -12.28 0.52
N ASN A 388 -51.39 -11.22 -0.12
CA ASN A 388 -50.67 -10.14 0.55
C ASN A 388 -51.62 -9.05 1.05
N GLY A 389 -51.25 -8.42 2.16
CA GLY A 389 -52.07 -7.43 2.87
C GLY A 389 -52.14 -6.05 2.19
N TRP A 390 -51.26 -5.79 1.21
CA TRP A 390 -51.36 -4.71 0.23
C TRP A 390 -51.29 -5.30 -1.18
N ASP A 391 -50.34 -4.88 -2.01
CA ASP A 391 -50.17 -5.37 -3.38
C ASP A 391 -49.40 -6.68 -3.48
N GLY A 392 -49.54 -7.36 -4.61
CA GLY A 392 -48.65 -8.45 -4.98
C GLY A 392 -47.19 -7.97 -5.08
N ALA A 393 -46.94 -6.98 -5.93
CA ALA A 393 -45.65 -6.29 -6.02
C ALA A 393 -45.82 -4.81 -6.34
N ALA A 394 -44.99 -3.96 -5.73
CA ALA A 394 -45.04 -2.51 -5.90
C ALA A 394 -43.64 -1.92 -6.14
N ALA A 395 -43.56 -0.90 -7.00
CA ALA A 395 -42.38 -0.02 -7.09
C ALA A 395 -42.77 1.45 -6.82
N MET A 396 -41.93 2.13 -6.06
CA MET A 396 -42.13 3.53 -5.69
C MET A 396 -40.85 4.33 -5.86
N GLY A 397 -40.99 5.50 -6.49
CA GLY A 397 -39.93 6.51 -6.58
C GLY A 397 -39.23 6.54 -7.95
N ALA A 398 -38.63 7.69 -8.24
CA ALA A 398 -37.83 7.88 -9.44
C ALA A 398 -36.69 6.85 -9.54
N ASP A 399 -36.36 6.47 -10.78
CA ASP A 399 -35.34 5.46 -11.13
C ASP A 399 -35.62 4.02 -10.64
N CYS A 400 -36.72 3.77 -9.93
CA CYS A 400 -37.17 2.43 -9.61
C CYS A 400 -37.77 1.72 -10.83
N LEU A 401 -37.60 0.39 -10.89
CA LEU A 401 -38.21 -0.46 -11.92
C LEU A 401 -38.78 -1.73 -11.31
N LEU A 402 -40.06 -1.98 -11.55
CA LEU A 402 -40.67 -3.29 -11.39
C LEU A 402 -40.90 -3.91 -12.77
N GLU A 403 -40.16 -4.97 -13.08
CA GLU A 403 -40.38 -5.80 -14.26
C GLU A 403 -40.88 -7.17 -13.83
N VAL A 404 -42.06 -7.57 -14.31
CA VAL A 404 -42.71 -8.83 -13.97
C VAL A 404 -43.11 -9.55 -15.25
N ARG A 405 -42.62 -10.79 -15.40
CA ARG A 405 -42.83 -11.62 -16.60
C ARG A 405 -43.32 -13.02 -16.24
N ASP A 406 -44.22 -13.58 -17.04
CA ASP A 406 -44.69 -14.96 -16.91
C ASP A 406 -45.14 -15.32 -15.47
N SER A 407 -45.68 -14.35 -14.74
CA SER A 407 -45.94 -14.45 -13.30
C SER A 407 -47.43 -14.30 -12.97
N SER A 408 -47.79 -14.50 -11.70
CA SER A 408 -49.17 -14.35 -11.25
C SER A 408 -49.30 -13.52 -9.98
N ALA A 409 -50.32 -12.68 -9.90
CA ALA A 409 -50.72 -11.97 -8.69
C ALA A 409 -52.19 -12.28 -8.34
N SER A 410 -52.44 -12.89 -7.19
CA SER A 410 -53.77 -13.40 -6.85
C SER A 410 -54.18 -13.18 -5.40
N GLY A 411 -55.40 -12.69 -5.18
CA GLY A 411 -55.97 -12.57 -3.83
C GLY A 411 -55.24 -11.58 -2.93
N ASN A 412 -54.55 -10.59 -3.50
CA ASN A 412 -53.94 -9.51 -2.74
C ASN A 412 -55.03 -8.51 -2.31
N PHE A 413 -54.87 -7.87 -1.15
CA PHE A 413 -55.90 -6.99 -0.60
C PHE A 413 -56.07 -5.70 -1.43
N GLU A 414 -54.98 -5.22 -2.03
CA GLU A 414 -55.00 -4.07 -2.94
C GLU A 414 -54.82 -4.53 -4.39
N HIS A 415 -53.74 -4.13 -5.06
CA HIS A 415 -53.53 -4.39 -6.48
C HIS A 415 -52.74 -5.68 -6.71
N GLY A 416 -52.80 -6.21 -7.94
CA GLY A 416 -51.86 -7.26 -8.35
C GLY A 416 -50.44 -6.71 -8.45
N PHE A 417 -50.25 -5.73 -9.34
CA PHE A 417 -49.00 -4.97 -9.48
C PHE A 417 -49.26 -3.47 -9.44
N GLU A 418 -48.39 -2.75 -8.74
CA GLU A 418 -48.46 -1.29 -8.64
C GLU A 418 -47.11 -0.62 -8.99
N SER A 419 -47.20 0.58 -9.55
CA SER A 419 -46.07 1.50 -9.69
C SER A 419 -46.55 2.94 -9.51
N TRP A 420 -45.82 3.72 -8.72
CA TRP A 420 -46.15 5.12 -8.45
C TRP A 420 -44.92 5.97 -8.11
N ASP A 421 -45.12 7.28 -7.94
CA ASP A 421 -44.08 8.28 -7.65
C ASP A 421 -42.91 8.25 -8.65
N GLY A 422 -43.24 8.05 -9.93
CA GLY A 422 -42.25 8.03 -11.02
C GLY A 422 -41.49 6.71 -11.19
N ALA A 423 -41.92 5.62 -10.55
CA ALA A 423 -41.39 4.29 -10.84
C ALA A 423 -41.71 3.83 -12.27
N ALA A 424 -40.87 2.98 -12.86
CA ALA A 424 -41.17 2.31 -14.12
C ALA A 424 -41.85 0.96 -13.87
N LEU A 425 -42.74 0.57 -14.78
CA LEU A 425 -43.42 -0.73 -14.75
C LEU A 425 -43.33 -1.44 -16.10
N VAL A 426 -42.93 -2.71 -16.08
CA VAL A 426 -43.00 -3.62 -17.22
C VAL A 426 -43.71 -4.90 -16.77
N ALA A 427 -44.96 -5.09 -17.17
CA ALA A 427 -45.74 -6.29 -16.90
C ALA A 427 -46.02 -7.02 -18.22
N VAL A 428 -45.42 -8.19 -18.41
CA VAL A 428 -45.60 -8.99 -19.64
C VAL A 428 -46.02 -10.43 -19.34
N ASP A 429 -47.00 -10.96 -20.06
CA ASP A 429 -47.43 -12.37 -19.96
C ASP A 429 -47.86 -12.79 -18.55
N ASN A 430 -48.43 -11.87 -17.76
CA ASN A 430 -48.84 -12.14 -16.39
C ASN A 430 -50.34 -12.44 -16.26
N ARG A 431 -50.69 -13.05 -15.12
CA ARG A 431 -52.07 -13.26 -14.70
C ARG A 431 -52.35 -12.58 -13.35
N CYS A 432 -53.12 -11.50 -13.37
CA CYS A 432 -53.59 -10.82 -12.16
C CYS A 432 -55.06 -11.12 -11.93
N GLU A 433 -55.38 -11.85 -10.87
CA GLU A 433 -56.75 -12.29 -10.60
C GLU A 433 -57.24 -12.06 -9.18
N ALA A 434 -58.54 -11.83 -9.01
CA ALA A 434 -59.20 -11.83 -7.71
C ALA A 434 -58.52 -10.91 -6.66
N ASN A 435 -57.88 -9.82 -7.10
CA ASN A 435 -57.31 -8.83 -6.20
C ASN A 435 -58.40 -7.89 -5.68
N GLY A 436 -58.21 -7.38 -4.46
CA GLY A 436 -59.20 -6.57 -3.74
C GLY A 436 -59.39 -5.16 -4.32
N ARG A 437 -58.46 -4.71 -5.16
CA ARG A 437 -58.59 -3.55 -6.04
C ARG A 437 -58.37 -3.93 -7.50
N ASN A 438 -57.32 -3.40 -8.12
CA ASN A 438 -57.08 -3.54 -9.56
C ASN A 438 -56.14 -4.71 -9.88
N GLY A 439 -56.22 -5.26 -11.09
CA GLY A 439 -55.20 -6.19 -11.57
C GLY A 439 -53.83 -5.52 -11.67
N ILE A 440 -53.76 -4.37 -12.35
CA ILE A 440 -52.57 -3.53 -12.48
C ILE A 440 -52.93 -2.06 -12.25
N HIS A 441 -52.12 -1.35 -11.46
CA HIS A 441 -52.22 0.09 -11.23
C HIS A 441 -50.90 0.79 -11.57
N ALA A 442 -50.97 1.89 -12.33
CA ALA A 442 -49.78 2.64 -12.73
C ALA A 442 -50.02 4.17 -12.70
N ASP A 443 -49.25 4.87 -11.87
CA ASP A 443 -49.24 6.33 -11.75
C ASP A 443 -47.81 6.90 -11.83
N ASN A 444 -47.27 6.95 -13.05
CA ASN A 444 -45.85 7.14 -13.28
C ASN A 444 -45.57 8.32 -14.23
N PRO A 445 -45.79 9.57 -13.77
CA PRO A 445 -45.51 10.72 -14.60
C PRO A 445 -44.03 10.75 -15.01
N GLY A 446 -43.75 10.67 -16.31
CA GLY A 446 -42.39 10.75 -16.85
C GLY A 446 -41.65 9.41 -17.02
N SER A 447 -42.20 8.30 -16.49
CA SER A 447 -41.57 6.98 -16.56
C SER A 447 -42.24 6.04 -17.57
N VAL A 448 -41.57 4.94 -17.90
CA VAL A 448 -42.07 3.94 -18.85
C VAL A 448 -43.08 3.01 -18.18
N VAL A 449 -44.22 2.80 -18.84
CA VAL A 449 -45.24 1.81 -18.45
C VAL A 449 -45.53 0.91 -19.65
N THR A 450 -45.10 -0.34 -19.56
CA THR A 450 -45.38 -1.39 -20.56
C THR A 450 -46.23 -2.47 -19.94
N VAL A 451 -47.44 -2.67 -20.45
CA VAL A 451 -48.33 -3.75 -20.03
C VAL A 451 -48.73 -4.53 -21.28
N ASP A 452 -48.15 -5.71 -21.45
CA ASP A 452 -48.24 -6.50 -22.68
C ASP A 452 -48.74 -7.92 -22.42
N ASN A 453 -49.78 -8.35 -23.13
CA ASN A 453 -50.31 -9.71 -23.10
C ASN A 453 -50.67 -10.27 -21.70
N ASN A 454 -51.20 -9.41 -20.82
CA ASN A 454 -51.61 -9.83 -19.47
C ASN A 454 -53.09 -10.24 -19.40
N GLN A 455 -53.41 -11.15 -18.48
CA GLN A 455 -54.76 -11.55 -18.12
C GLN A 455 -55.16 -10.91 -16.79
N LEU A 456 -56.19 -10.06 -16.82
CA LEU A 456 -56.62 -9.21 -15.71
C LEU A 456 -58.07 -9.57 -15.35
N LEU A 457 -58.21 -10.51 -14.43
CA LEU A 457 -59.42 -11.32 -14.27
C LEU A 457 -60.07 -11.14 -12.90
N ASP A 458 -61.40 -10.99 -12.86
CA ASP A 458 -62.18 -11.10 -11.62
C ASP A 458 -61.69 -10.20 -10.46
N ASN A 459 -61.03 -9.07 -10.77
CA ASN A 459 -60.58 -8.13 -9.75
C ASN A 459 -61.76 -7.30 -9.24
N ARG A 460 -61.74 -6.92 -7.96
CA ARG A 460 -62.87 -6.25 -7.30
C ARG A 460 -63.05 -4.80 -7.74
N GLU A 461 -62.03 -4.17 -8.30
CA GLU A 461 -62.17 -2.87 -8.97
C GLU A 461 -62.04 -3.06 -10.48
N PHE A 462 -60.95 -2.60 -11.08
CA PHE A 462 -60.74 -2.64 -12.53
C PHE A 462 -59.69 -3.69 -12.91
N GLY A 463 -59.71 -4.14 -14.16
CA GLY A 463 -58.60 -4.93 -14.70
C GLY A 463 -57.29 -4.11 -14.68
N LEU A 464 -57.34 -2.88 -15.18
CA LEU A 464 -56.18 -1.98 -15.24
C LEU A 464 -56.59 -0.52 -15.00
N VAL A 465 -55.79 0.19 -14.22
CA VAL A 465 -55.89 1.65 -14.06
C VAL A 465 -54.56 2.28 -14.46
N LEU A 466 -54.59 3.19 -15.44
CA LEU A 466 -53.46 4.00 -15.87
C LEU A 466 -53.74 5.47 -15.57
N ASP A 467 -53.21 5.96 -14.45
CA ASP A 467 -53.31 7.35 -14.03
C ASP A 467 -52.33 8.23 -14.84
N ALA A 468 -51.05 7.85 -14.91
CA ALA A 468 -50.02 8.57 -15.66
C ALA A 468 -48.93 7.68 -16.23
N ALA A 469 -48.37 8.07 -17.38
CA ALA A 469 -47.16 7.49 -17.97
C ALA A 469 -46.39 8.55 -18.80
N GLY A 470 -45.06 8.43 -18.84
CA GLY A 470 -44.20 9.22 -19.73
C GLY A 470 -44.04 8.60 -21.12
N SER A 471 -43.95 7.27 -21.20
CA SER A 471 -43.81 6.48 -22.43
C SER A 471 -44.22 5.01 -22.20
N GLY A 472 -44.23 4.18 -23.25
CA GLY A 472 -44.53 2.75 -23.16
C GLY A 472 -45.75 2.34 -23.98
N GLN A 473 -46.49 1.31 -23.57
CA GLN A 473 -47.66 0.78 -24.29
C GLN A 473 -48.57 -0.09 -23.41
N LEU A 474 -49.87 -0.12 -23.74
CA LEU A 474 -50.82 -1.13 -23.27
C LEU A 474 -51.31 -1.97 -24.46
N HIS A 475 -50.84 -3.20 -24.57
CA HIS A 475 -51.03 -4.03 -25.77
C HIS A 475 -51.47 -5.46 -25.45
N LYS A 476 -52.42 -6.02 -26.22
CA LYS A 476 -52.85 -7.43 -26.15
C LYS A 476 -53.33 -7.92 -24.78
N ASN A 477 -53.70 -7.01 -23.88
CA ASN A 477 -54.18 -7.41 -22.57
C ASN A 477 -55.64 -7.86 -22.64
N THR A 478 -56.01 -8.81 -21.80
CA THR A 478 -57.38 -9.30 -21.64
C THR A 478 -57.91 -8.90 -20.27
N ALA A 479 -59.01 -8.15 -20.22
CA ALA A 479 -59.70 -7.82 -18.98
C ALA A 479 -61.12 -8.39 -18.96
N SER A 480 -61.42 -9.23 -17.98
CA SER A 480 -62.72 -9.89 -17.87
C SER A 480 -63.15 -10.16 -16.44
N GLY A 481 -64.47 -10.13 -16.18
CA GLY A 481 -65.04 -10.44 -14.87
C GLY A 481 -64.76 -9.39 -13.77
N ASN A 482 -64.07 -8.29 -14.10
CA ASN A 482 -63.75 -7.27 -13.11
C ASN A 482 -65.03 -6.52 -12.70
N LEU A 483 -65.15 -6.22 -11.40
CA LEU A 483 -66.42 -5.77 -10.82
C LEU A 483 -66.76 -4.31 -11.17
N LEU A 484 -65.79 -3.40 -11.16
CA LEU A 484 -66.04 -1.98 -11.50
C LEU A 484 -65.80 -1.66 -12.98
N GLY A 485 -65.09 -2.50 -13.72
CA GLY A 485 -64.91 -2.35 -15.16
C GLY A 485 -63.61 -2.94 -15.70
N GLY A 486 -63.40 -2.84 -17.00
CA GLY A 486 -62.19 -3.32 -17.66
C GLY A 486 -61.01 -2.40 -17.37
N PHE A 487 -60.85 -1.32 -18.14
CA PHE A 487 -59.74 -0.38 -18.04
C PHE A 487 -60.18 1.03 -17.71
N VAL A 488 -59.36 1.75 -16.94
CA VAL A 488 -59.43 3.20 -16.73
C VAL A 488 -58.16 3.83 -17.29
N ILE A 489 -58.32 4.80 -18.20
CA ILE A 489 -57.21 5.55 -18.80
C ILE A 489 -57.38 7.04 -18.51
N ARG A 490 -56.40 7.62 -17.82
CA ARG A 490 -56.31 9.05 -17.53
C ARG A 490 -55.08 9.70 -18.15
N ALA A 491 -54.05 8.90 -18.45
CA ALA A 491 -52.86 9.37 -19.15
C ALA A 491 -53.22 9.95 -20.54
N ALA A 492 -53.12 11.28 -20.69
CA ALA A 492 -53.48 12.06 -21.88
C ALA A 492 -52.72 11.65 -23.16
N GLY A 493 -53.12 10.58 -23.85
CA GLY A 493 -52.67 10.22 -25.21
C GLY A 493 -51.16 9.99 -25.39
N ARG A 494 -50.41 9.75 -24.29
CA ARG A 494 -48.93 9.64 -24.32
C ARG A 494 -48.41 8.25 -24.68
N ILE A 495 -49.24 7.21 -24.58
CA ILE A 495 -48.87 5.84 -24.92
C ILE A 495 -49.97 5.15 -25.74
N PRO A 496 -49.62 4.29 -26.72
CA PRO A 496 -50.58 3.49 -27.46
C PRO A 496 -51.31 2.50 -26.55
N VAL A 497 -52.64 2.45 -26.67
CA VAL A 497 -53.52 1.47 -26.02
C VAL A 497 -54.25 0.71 -27.13
N THR A 498 -53.73 -0.46 -27.50
CA THR A 498 -54.08 -1.15 -28.75
C THR A 498 -54.28 -2.65 -28.57
N SER A 499 -55.13 -3.24 -29.39
CA SER A 499 -55.33 -4.68 -29.51
C SER A 499 -55.71 -5.37 -28.18
N ASN A 500 -56.29 -4.63 -27.23
CA ASN A 500 -56.75 -5.20 -25.96
C ASN A 500 -58.15 -5.80 -26.11
N GLN A 501 -58.43 -6.86 -25.35
CA GLN A 501 -59.73 -7.54 -25.31
C GLN A 501 -60.38 -7.27 -23.96
N ILE A 502 -61.47 -6.51 -23.96
CA ILE A 502 -62.10 -6.06 -22.71
C ILE A 502 -63.56 -6.47 -22.74
N HIS A 503 -63.89 -7.51 -21.98
CA HIS A 503 -65.18 -8.16 -22.11
C HIS A 503 -65.72 -8.76 -20.83
N HIS A 504 -67.04 -8.89 -20.75
CA HIS A 504 -67.70 -9.54 -19.61
C HIS A 504 -67.30 -8.94 -18.24
N ASN A 505 -66.98 -7.65 -18.19
CA ASN A 505 -66.82 -6.93 -16.93
C ASN A 505 -68.20 -6.48 -16.42
N HIS A 506 -68.33 -6.34 -15.09
CA HIS A 506 -69.60 -5.94 -14.47
C HIS A 506 -69.85 -4.43 -14.54
N GLY A 507 -68.81 -3.63 -14.78
CA GLY A 507 -68.91 -2.20 -15.12
C GLY A 507 -68.57 -1.91 -16.58
N PRO A 508 -68.14 -0.67 -16.89
CA PRO A 508 -67.76 -0.30 -18.25
C PRO A 508 -66.57 -1.10 -18.77
N GLY A 509 -66.48 -1.26 -20.09
CA GLY A 509 -65.32 -1.88 -20.72
C GLY A 509 -64.08 -0.99 -20.58
N LEU A 510 -64.07 0.15 -21.29
CA LEU A 510 -62.99 1.13 -21.25
C LEU A 510 -63.53 2.49 -20.81
N SER A 511 -62.95 3.07 -19.76
CA SER A 511 -63.31 4.39 -19.24
C SER A 511 -62.18 5.39 -19.50
N LEU A 512 -62.49 6.50 -20.17
CA LEU A 512 -61.54 7.53 -20.58
C LEU A 512 -61.79 8.84 -19.83
N GLU A 513 -60.73 9.40 -19.26
CA GLU A 513 -60.77 10.74 -18.64
C GLU A 513 -61.10 11.83 -19.66
N GLN A 514 -61.74 12.89 -19.17
CA GLN A 514 -62.09 14.07 -19.94
C GLN A 514 -60.89 14.63 -20.73
N GLY A 515 -61.10 14.82 -22.03
CA GLY A 515 -60.10 15.35 -22.96
C GLY A 515 -59.34 14.29 -23.76
N LEU A 516 -59.54 13.00 -23.46
CA LEU A 516 -58.99 11.92 -24.28
C LEU A 516 -59.77 11.71 -25.58
N ASN A 517 -59.05 11.60 -26.70
CA ASN A 517 -59.66 11.29 -27.99
C ASN A 517 -60.00 9.79 -28.07
N ALA A 518 -61.28 9.46 -27.97
CA ALA A 518 -61.80 8.10 -28.09
C ALA A 518 -61.34 7.34 -29.36
N ALA A 519 -61.12 8.03 -30.48
CA ALA A 519 -60.67 7.40 -31.72
C ALA A 519 -59.28 6.76 -31.60
N ALA A 520 -58.43 7.21 -30.67
CA ALA A 520 -57.13 6.62 -30.39
C ALA A 520 -57.22 5.20 -29.79
N PHE A 521 -58.40 4.80 -29.32
CA PHE A 521 -58.65 3.53 -28.65
C PHE A 521 -59.50 2.56 -29.49
N ALA A 522 -59.79 2.91 -30.76
CA ALA A 522 -60.69 2.15 -31.63
C ALA A 522 -60.18 0.75 -32.02
N ASP A 523 -58.88 0.47 -31.86
CA ASP A 523 -58.27 -0.84 -32.12
C ASP A 523 -58.55 -1.87 -31.01
N ASN A 524 -59.16 -1.46 -29.89
CA ASN A 524 -59.47 -2.36 -28.79
C ASN A 524 -60.84 -3.03 -29.00
N ALA A 525 -60.92 -4.32 -28.67
CA ALA A 525 -62.15 -5.11 -28.76
C ALA A 525 -62.94 -5.04 -27.44
N LEU A 526 -64.04 -4.30 -27.44
CA LEU A 526 -64.92 -4.09 -26.29
C LEU A 526 -66.24 -4.82 -26.52
N SER A 527 -66.57 -5.81 -25.69
CA SER A 527 -67.80 -6.61 -25.90
C SER A 527 -68.38 -7.20 -24.62
N ALA A 528 -69.70 -7.35 -24.56
CA ALA A 528 -70.40 -8.04 -23.46
C ALA A 528 -70.08 -7.52 -22.03
N ASN A 529 -69.57 -6.30 -21.88
CA ASN A 529 -69.51 -5.63 -20.58
C ASN A 529 -70.92 -5.24 -20.15
N ALA A 530 -71.24 -5.32 -18.86
CA ALA A 530 -72.60 -5.12 -18.36
C ALA A 530 -73.06 -3.65 -18.47
N ASP A 531 -72.12 -2.71 -18.43
CA ASP A 531 -72.39 -1.28 -18.65
C ASP A 531 -71.90 -0.82 -20.05
N GLN A 532 -71.56 0.47 -20.23
CA GLN A 532 -71.07 0.96 -21.53
C GLN A 532 -69.78 0.25 -21.93
N GLN A 533 -69.68 -0.12 -23.21
CA GLN A 533 -68.45 -0.73 -23.73
C GLN A 533 -67.30 0.28 -23.69
N LEU A 534 -67.59 1.53 -24.05
CA LEU A 534 -66.68 2.68 -23.97
C LEU A 534 -67.41 3.83 -23.25
N LEU A 535 -66.83 4.30 -22.15
CA LEU A 535 -67.29 5.45 -21.39
C LEU A 535 -66.27 6.59 -21.56
N THR A 536 -66.70 7.73 -22.07
CA THR A 536 -65.83 8.89 -22.34
C THR A 536 -66.17 10.07 -21.45
N ASP A 537 -65.27 11.06 -21.43
CA ASP A 537 -65.45 12.32 -20.73
C ASP A 537 -65.70 12.17 -19.22
N VAL A 538 -65.09 11.14 -18.64
CA VAL A 538 -65.20 10.86 -17.21
C VAL A 538 -64.34 11.86 -16.43
N VAL A 539 -64.91 12.46 -15.39
CA VAL A 539 -64.17 13.27 -14.43
C VAL A 539 -63.84 12.38 -13.23
N PHE A 540 -62.63 11.83 -13.22
CA PHE A 540 -62.15 11.04 -12.09
C PHE A 540 -61.72 11.96 -10.94
N PRO A 541 -61.90 11.55 -9.67
CA PRO A 541 -61.31 12.26 -8.55
C PRO A 541 -59.77 12.30 -8.70
N PRO A 542 -59.09 13.30 -8.13
CA PRO A 542 -57.63 13.34 -8.15
C PRO A 542 -57.03 12.04 -7.61
N ALA A 543 -55.93 11.58 -8.21
CA ALA A 543 -55.20 10.41 -7.72
C ALA A 543 -54.86 10.59 -6.23
N VAL A 544 -55.20 9.59 -5.43
CA VAL A 544 -54.89 9.58 -3.99
C VAL A 544 -53.56 8.86 -3.84
N ALA A 545 -52.56 9.52 -3.27
CA ALA A 545 -51.28 8.87 -2.99
C ALA A 545 -51.52 7.65 -2.07
N PRO A 546 -50.98 6.46 -2.41
CA PRO A 546 -51.09 5.28 -1.57
C PRO A 546 -50.37 5.49 -0.23
N ALA A 547 -50.69 4.66 0.76
CA ALA A 547 -50.03 4.72 2.06
C ALA A 547 -48.55 4.31 1.91
N PRO A 548 -47.61 5.03 2.56
CA PRO A 548 -46.16 4.79 2.44
C PRO A 548 -45.70 3.48 3.07
#